data_AF-A0A5A9P8E2-F1
#
_entry.id   AF-A0A5A9P8E2-F1
#
_cell.length_a   1.000
_cell.length_b   1.000
_cell.length_c   1.000
_cell.angle_alpha   90.00
_cell.angle_beta   90.00
_cell.angle_gamma   90.00
#
_symmetry.space_group_name_H-M   'P 1'
#
loop_
_entity.id
_entity.type
_entity.pdbx_description
1 polymer ?
#
loop_
_entity_poly.entity_id
_entity_poly.type
_entity_poly.pdbx_seq_one_letter_code
_entity_poly.pdbx_strand_id
1 'polypeptide(L)'
;MSVEQGRFEGMIRKGNITSIGSNSTGPPQCVVQPPGGWSRGDGRYQPHAPPQSGSMVKTQNEPAELVKRALDFKTQGTQCYKDKKYREAIGKYHRALLEMKGLCRVLGDPDTSKSPSSILTSISKSSLTEEQKGAVENAELECYNSLAACLLQMELVNYERVKEYCLKVLRKEGENFKALYRSGVAYYHLGDFQKALHYLKESHKQQPTDTNVIRYIQLTEMKIRRNAQREKCEVP
;
A
#
# COMPACT_ATOMS: atom_id res chain seq x y z
N MET A 1 -3.29 -21.94 -18.41
CA MET A 1 -3.75 -20.63 -18.90
C MET A 1 -2.84 -19.55 -18.33
N SER A 2 -2.47 -18.56 -19.16
CA SER A 2 -1.76 -17.31 -18.84
C SER A 2 -0.46 -17.38 -18.00
N VAL A 3 0.66 -17.46 -18.70
CA VAL A 3 2.02 -17.24 -18.15
C VAL A 3 2.37 -15.74 -18.27
N GLU A 4 2.27 -14.96 -17.19
CA GLU A 4 2.83 -13.61 -17.13
C GLU A 4 4.26 -13.62 -16.56
N GLN A 5 5.21 -14.18 -17.31
CA GLN A 5 6.64 -13.99 -17.06
C GLN A 5 7.11 -12.65 -17.64
N GLY A 6 6.84 -11.58 -16.87
CA GLY A 6 7.14 -10.19 -17.23
C GLY A 6 8.40 -9.62 -16.56
N ARG A 7 9.58 -9.96 -17.10
CA ARG A 7 10.78 -9.09 -17.16
C ARG A 7 11.16 -8.33 -15.87
N PHE A 8 11.73 -9.03 -14.88
CA PHE A 8 12.42 -8.39 -13.74
C PHE A 8 13.90 -8.12 -14.04
N GLU A 9 14.19 -7.29 -15.05
CA GLU A 9 15.54 -6.77 -15.30
C GLU A 9 15.53 -5.25 -15.45
N GLY A 10 16.14 -4.58 -14.47
CA GLY A 10 16.35 -3.14 -14.44
C GLY A 10 17.05 -2.71 -13.15
N MET A 11 18.15 -1.97 -13.28
CA MET A 11 18.76 -1.17 -12.21
C MET A 11 19.48 -1.88 -11.03
N ILE A 12 20.45 -2.76 -11.32
CA ILE A 12 21.65 -2.82 -10.46
C ILE A 12 22.60 -1.70 -10.92
N ARG A 13 22.49 -0.50 -10.35
CA ARG A 13 23.48 0.58 -10.52
C ARG A 13 24.35 0.71 -9.27
N LYS A 14 25.66 0.95 -9.50
CA LYS A 14 26.70 1.11 -8.48
C LYS A 14 26.87 2.58 -8.11
N GLY A 15 27.19 2.86 -6.85
CA GLY A 15 27.75 4.13 -6.38
C GLY A 15 26.73 5.28 -6.23
N ASN A 16 27.03 6.34 -5.48
CA ASN A 16 28.17 6.53 -4.57
C ASN A 16 27.78 7.53 -3.45
N ILE A 17 28.53 7.53 -2.35
CA ILE A 17 28.37 8.49 -1.25
C ILE A 17 29.06 9.81 -1.61
N THR A 18 28.39 10.95 -1.40
CA THR A 18 29.02 12.25 -1.11
C THR A 18 28.02 13.19 -0.42
N SER A 19 28.55 14.20 0.27
CA SER A 19 27.84 14.97 1.29
C SER A 19 28.19 16.46 1.25
N ILE A 20 27.29 17.29 1.82
CA ILE A 20 27.50 18.69 2.27
C ILE A 20 27.64 19.76 1.16
N GLY A 21 26.97 20.91 1.38
CA GLY A 21 27.13 22.15 0.61
C GLY A 21 25.97 23.14 0.81
N SER A 22 26.21 24.23 1.55
CA SER A 22 25.17 25.18 2.02
C SER A 22 25.32 26.60 1.46
N ASN A 23 24.24 27.39 1.62
CA ASN A 23 24.16 28.87 1.74
C ASN A 23 23.99 29.81 0.51
N SER A 24 22.91 30.62 0.60
CA SER A 24 22.75 32.09 0.35
C SER A 24 23.05 32.68 -1.04
N THR A 25 22.29 33.62 -1.63
CA THR A 25 21.93 34.99 -1.16
C THR A 25 20.88 35.72 -2.05
N GLY A 26 20.04 36.61 -1.48
CA GLY A 26 19.76 37.98 -2.01
C GLY A 26 18.66 38.24 -3.10
N PRO A 27 17.70 39.19 -2.88
CA PRO A 27 16.73 39.70 -3.87
C PRO A 27 17.09 41.12 -4.42
N PRO A 28 16.25 41.77 -5.27
CA PRO A 28 15.37 42.82 -4.74
C PRO A 28 13.98 42.98 -5.43
N GLN A 29 13.19 43.95 -4.94
CA GLN A 29 11.79 44.28 -5.32
C GLN A 29 11.69 45.33 -6.44
N CYS A 30 10.50 45.48 -7.05
CA CYS A 30 9.95 46.81 -7.40
C CYS A 30 8.41 46.88 -7.40
N VAL A 31 7.93 47.98 -6.82
CA VAL A 31 6.55 48.46 -6.61
C VAL A 31 5.92 49.03 -7.90
N VAL A 32 4.58 49.11 -7.98
CA VAL A 32 3.76 50.34 -8.28
C VAL A 32 2.25 50.04 -8.27
N GLN A 33 1.45 50.97 -7.73
CA GLN A 33 -0.03 51.05 -7.75
C GLN A 33 -0.45 52.52 -7.41
N PRO A 34 -1.74 52.93 -7.54
CA PRO A 34 -2.79 52.52 -8.47
C PRO A 34 -3.12 53.73 -9.40
N PRO A 35 -4.10 54.67 -9.19
CA PRO A 35 -5.42 54.68 -8.53
C PRO A 35 -6.62 54.93 -9.49
N GLY A 36 -7.86 54.78 -8.99
CA GLY A 36 -9.12 55.23 -9.63
C GLY A 36 -10.19 54.12 -9.78
N GLY A 37 -11.41 54.19 -9.24
CA GLY A 37 -11.98 55.14 -8.27
C GLY A 37 -13.30 55.79 -8.73
N TRP A 38 -14.44 55.08 -8.64
CA TRP A 38 -15.81 55.65 -8.75
C TRP A 38 -16.73 55.09 -7.63
N SER A 39 -17.86 55.76 -7.38
CA SER A 39 -18.58 55.69 -6.09
C SER A 39 -20.08 55.38 -6.19
N ARG A 40 -20.63 54.94 -5.04
CA ARG A 40 -22.04 54.99 -4.58
C ARG A 40 -23.08 54.09 -5.28
N GLY A 41 -23.83 53.37 -4.44
CA GLY A 41 -25.09 52.70 -4.74
C GLY A 41 -25.66 52.16 -3.42
N ASP A 42 -26.88 52.58 -3.06
CA ASP A 42 -27.42 52.50 -1.70
C ASP A 42 -28.54 51.44 -1.55
N GLY A 43 -28.79 51.00 -0.32
CA GLY A 43 -30.09 50.50 0.16
C GLY A 43 -30.62 49.15 -0.32
N ARG A 44 -30.51 48.13 0.56
CA ARG A 44 -31.64 47.39 1.19
C ARG A 44 -31.18 46.06 1.81
N TYR A 45 -31.13 46.00 3.14
CA TYR A 45 -31.12 44.71 3.86
C TYR A 45 -32.55 44.17 3.98
N GLN A 46 -32.77 42.93 3.55
CA GLN A 46 -33.89 42.09 4.00
C GLN A 46 -33.32 40.76 4.53
N PRO A 47 -33.58 40.38 5.79
CA PRO A 47 -33.16 39.09 6.33
C PRO A 47 -34.19 38.02 5.97
N HIS A 48 -33.85 37.15 5.02
CA HIS A 48 -34.65 35.96 4.72
C HIS A 48 -34.14 34.75 5.52
N ALA A 49 -35.06 34.06 6.18
CA ALA A 49 -34.81 32.90 7.03
C ALA A 49 -34.22 31.70 6.25
N PRO A 50 -33.48 30.78 6.91
CA PRO A 50 -32.83 29.68 6.22
C PRO A 50 -33.84 28.64 5.71
N PRO A 51 -33.71 28.14 4.48
CA PRO A 51 -34.42 26.94 4.07
C PRO A 51 -33.84 25.73 4.80
N GLN A 52 -34.58 25.21 5.78
CA GLN A 52 -34.41 23.82 6.22
C GLN A 52 -34.74 22.91 5.03
N SER A 53 -33.74 22.51 4.25
CA SER A 53 -33.88 21.39 3.31
C SER A 53 -33.28 20.16 3.98
N GLY A 54 -34.18 19.31 4.47
CA GLY A 54 -33.82 18.12 5.24
C GLY A 54 -33.08 17.08 4.41
N SER A 55 -32.14 16.41 5.08
CA SER A 55 -31.76 15.02 4.90
C SER A 55 -32.35 14.26 3.70
N MET A 56 -31.53 14.05 2.67
CA MET A 56 -31.56 12.81 1.87
C MET A 56 -30.14 12.26 1.69
N VAL A 57 -29.40 12.10 2.80
CA VAL A 57 -28.31 11.12 2.80
C VAL A 57 -28.98 9.75 2.71
N LYS A 58 -28.97 9.13 1.52
CA LYS A 58 -29.44 7.76 1.33
C LYS A 58 -28.43 6.78 1.94
N THR A 59 -28.37 6.73 3.27
CA THR A 59 -27.62 5.75 4.04
C THR A 59 -28.34 4.39 3.99
N GLN A 60 -28.39 3.80 2.81
CA GLN A 60 -28.92 2.46 2.56
C GLN A 60 -27.86 1.69 1.77
N ASN A 61 -27.36 0.60 2.36
CA ASN A 61 -26.26 -0.25 1.89
C ASN A 61 -24.81 0.24 2.10
N GLU A 62 -24.54 1.05 3.13
CA GLU A 62 -23.17 1.48 3.54
C GLU A 62 -22.08 0.38 3.45
N PRO A 63 -22.21 -0.81 4.07
CA PRO A 63 -21.16 -1.81 4.02
C PRO A 63 -21.01 -2.44 2.62
N ALA A 64 -22.10 -2.70 1.89
CA ALA A 64 -21.99 -3.30 0.55
C ALA A 64 -21.38 -2.32 -0.48
N GLU A 65 -21.71 -1.03 -0.39
CA GLU A 65 -21.11 0.01 -1.24
C GLU A 65 -19.65 0.31 -0.86
N LEU A 66 -19.26 0.18 0.42
CA LEU A 66 -17.85 0.21 0.85
C LEU A 66 -17.05 -0.97 0.27
N VAL A 67 -17.58 -2.21 0.32
CA VAL A 67 -16.96 -3.39 -0.32
C VAL A 67 -16.78 -3.15 -1.83
N LYS A 68 -17.84 -2.69 -2.51
CA LYS A 68 -17.83 -2.42 -3.94
C LYS A 68 -16.81 -1.34 -4.33
N ARG A 69 -16.73 -0.23 -3.57
CA ARG A 69 -15.69 0.81 -3.74
C ARG A 69 -14.28 0.26 -3.55
N ALA A 70 -14.06 -0.59 -2.54
CA ALA A 70 -12.76 -1.22 -2.32
C ALA A 70 -12.32 -2.08 -3.51
N LEU A 71 -13.22 -2.89 -4.07
CA LEU A 71 -12.95 -3.75 -5.22
C LEU A 71 -12.76 -2.96 -6.53
N ASP A 72 -13.48 -1.86 -6.72
CA ASP A 72 -13.25 -0.92 -7.82
C ASP A 72 -11.84 -0.29 -7.74
N PHE A 73 -11.44 0.23 -6.57
CA PHE A 73 -10.07 0.73 -6.38
C PHE A 73 -8.99 -0.35 -6.60
N LYS A 74 -9.21 -1.61 -6.19
CA LYS A 74 -8.31 -2.74 -6.52
C LYS A 74 -8.20 -2.94 -8.04
N THR A 75 -9.32 -2.87 -8.75
CA THR A 75 -9.39 -3.06 -10.20
C THR A 75 -8.68 -1.93 -10.94
N GLN A 76 -8.93 -0.68 -10.56
CA GLN A 76 -8.22 0.50 -11.08
C GLN A 76 -6.71 0.41 -10.81
N GLY A 77 -6.28 0.01 -9.61
CA GLY A 77 -4.86 -0.19 -9.30
C GLY A 77 -4.20 -1.26 -10.17
N THR A 78 -4.94 -2.33 -10.47
CA THR A 78 -4.49 -3.41 -11.35
C THR A 78 -4.37 -2.96 -12.80
N GLN A 79 -5.28 -2.09 -13.27
CA GLN A 79 -5.15 -1.47 -14.58
C GLN A 79 -3.92 -0.55 -14.64
N CYS A 80 -3.75 0.35 -13.66
CA CYS A 80 -2.55 1.21 -13.56
C CYS A 80 -1.24 0.39 -13.51
N TYR A 81 -1.23 -0.79 -12.87
CA TYR A 81 -0.07 -1.67 -12.85
C TYR A 81 0.27 -2.22 -14.25
N LYS A 82 -0.72 -2.68 -15.02
CA LYS A 82 -0.56 -3.13 -16.41
C LYS A 82 -0.04 -2.01 -17.32
N ASP A 83 -0.55 -0.79 -17.10
CA ASP A 83 -0.13 0.42 -17.79
C ASP A 83 1.25 0.94 -17.32
N LYS A 84 1.94 0.21 -16.42
CA LYS A 84 3.22 0.56 -15.79
C LYS A 84 3.23 1.87 -14.99
N LYS A 85 2.05 2.39 -14.65
CA LYS A 85 1.84 3.58 -13.83
C LYS A 85 1.92 3.21 -12.34
N TYR A 86 3.07 2.67 -11.92
CA TYR A 86 3.23 2.08 -10.57
C TYR A 86 2.93 3.05 -9.42
N ARG A 87 3.24 4.34 -9.57
CA ARG A 87 2.89 5.38 -8.58
C ARG A 87 1.39 5.58 -8.43
N GLU A 88 0.63 5.58 -9.54
CA GLU A 88 -0.84 5.67 -9.53
C GLU A 88 -1.43 4.38 -8.95
N ALA A 89 -0.91 3.22 -9.35
CA ALA A 89 -1.32 1.91 -8.85
C ALA A 89 -1.21 1.81 -7.32
N ILE A 90 -0.07 2.24 -6.74
CA ILE A 90 0.14 2.29 -5.28
C ILE A 90 -0.96 3.11 -4.60
N GLY A 91 -1.27 4.30 -5.12
CA GLY A 91 -2.32 5.16 -4.58
C GLY A 91 -3.71 4.51 -4.62
N LYS A 92 -4.05 3.82 -5.72
CA LYS A 92 -5.32 3.10 -5.87
C LYS A 92 -5.41 1.90 -4.91
N TYR A 93 -4.37 1.08 -4.79
CA TYR A 93 -4.34 -0.03 -3.83
C TYR A 93 -4.38 0.44 -2.37
N HIS A 94 -3.69 1.54 -2.02
CA HIS A 94 -3.83 2.15 -0.69
C HIS A 94 -5.25 2.64 -0.43
N ARG A 95 -5.92 3.23 -1.43
CA ARG A 95 -7.32 3.63 -1.29
C ARG A 95 -8.24 2.42 -1.09
N ALA A 96 -8.05 1.33 -1.83
CA ALA A 96 -8.78 0.08 -1.62
C ALA A 96 -8.66 -0.42 -0.16
N LEU A 97 -7.43 -0.49 0.37
CA LEU A 97 -7.16 -0.90 1.75
C LEU A 97 -7.79 0.03 2.81
N LEU A 98 -7.96 1.33 2.51
CA LEU A 98 -8.63 2.27 3.41
C LEU A 98 -10.14 2.04 3.46
N GLU A 99 -10.79 1.80 2.31
CA GLU A 99 -12.22 1.44 2.27
C GLU A 99 -12.46 0.09 2.99
N MET A 100 -11.58 -0.92 2.77
CA MET A 100 -11.65 -2.22 3.45
C MET A 100 -11.54 -2.10 4.98
N LYS A 101 -10.63 -1.25 5.48
CA LYS A 101 -10.49 -1.00 6.92
C LYS A 101 -11.60 -0.10 7.49
N GLY A 102 -12.26 0.68 6.63
CA GLY A 102 -13.48 1.41 6.97
C GLY A 102 -14.61 0.45 7.37
N LEU A 103 -14.78 -0.66 6.63
CA LEU A 103 -15.77 -1.70 6.94
C LEU A 103 -15.64 -2.22 8.38
N CYS A 104 -14.43 -2.58 8.81
CA CYS A 104 -14.20 -3.08 10.17
C CYS A 104 -14.62 -2.08 11.26
N ARG A 105 -14.54 -0.76 11.00
CA ARG A 105 -14.99 0.28 11.93
C ARG A 105 -16.51 0.45 11.93
N VAL A 106 -17.15 0.29 10.77
CA VAL A 106 -18.61 0.41 10.62
C VAL A 106 -19.35 -0.80 11.20
N LEU A 107 -18.75 -1.99 11.14
CA LEU A 107 -19.37 -3.25 11.59
C LEU A 107 -19.29 -3.48 13.11
N GLY A 108 -18.37 -2.78 13.81
CA GLY A 108 -18.16 -2.94 15.25
C GLY A 108 -17.40 -4.23 15.62
N ASP A 109 -16.62 -4.16 16.69
CA ASP A 109 -15.98 -5.35 17.26
C ASP A 109 -17.01 -6.11 18.13
N PRO A 110 -17.19 -7.44 17.96
CA PRO A 110 -18.13 -8.20 18.77
C PRO A 110 -17.71 -8.34 20.24
N ASP A 111 -16.47 -7.99 20.63
CA ASP A 111 -16.01 -8.11 22.02
C ASP A 111 -15.74 -6.76 22.70
N THR A 112 -16.81 -6.10 23.15
CA THR A 112 -16.74 -5.13 24.24
C THR A 112 -17.94 -5.32 25.18
N SER A 113 -17.89 -6.42 25.93
CA SER A 113 -18.82 -6.66 27.02
C SER A 113 -18.54 -5.70 28.20
N LYS A 114 -19.27 -4.57 28.28
CA LYS A 114 -19.67 -3.84 29.52
C LYS A 114 -20.39 -2.50 29.21
N SER A 115 -21.70 -2.57 28.96
CA SER A 115 -22.75 -1.70 29.57
C SER A 115 -24.05 -1.76 28.76
N PRO A 116 -25.20 -2.14 29.37
CA PRO A 116 -26.48 -2.17 28.67
C PRO A 116 -27.30 -0.90 28.97
N SER A 117 -27.50 -0.01 27.98
CA SER A 117 -28.64 0.94 27.93
C SER A 117 -28.72 1.74 26.62
N SER A 118 -29.40 1.16 25.62
CA SER A 118 -30.40 1.87 24.80
C SER A 118 -31.06 0.88 23.85
N ILE A 119 -32.31 0.51 24.16
CA ILE A 119 -33.14 -0.42 23.38
C ILE A 119 -33.81 0.38 22.24
N LEU A 120 -34.12 -0.31 21.13
CA LEU A 120 -34.80 0.19 19.91
C LEU A 120 -33.91 0.86 18.85
N THR A 121 -33.31 0.04 17.99
CA THR A 121 -33.74 0.06 16.58
C THR A 121 -33.74 -1.37 16.05
N SER A 122 -34.85 -1.80 15.46
CA SER A 122 -34.97 -3.04 14.70
C SER A 122 -34.21 -2.91 13.37
N ILE A 123 -32.88 -2.97 13.42
CA ILE A 123 -32.03 -2.91 12.23
C ILE A 123 -31.97 -4.29 11.60
N SER A 124 -32.62 -4.42 10.45
CA SER A 124 -32.56 -5.62 9.61
C SER A 124 -31.14 -5.94 9.17
N LYS A 125 -30.50 -6.89 9.88
CA LYS A 125 -29.56 -7.89 9.36
C LYS A 125 -28.69 -7.43 8.16
N SER A 126 -27.81 -6.46 8.40
CA SER A 126 -26.77 -6.03 7.44
C SER A 126 -25.36 -6.21 7.99
N SER A 127 -25.14 -7.26 8.80
CA SER A 127 -23.82 -7.88 8.89
C SER A 127 -23.43 -8.34 7.48
N LEU A 128 -22.17 -8.12 7.08
CA LEU A 128 -21.63 -8.84 5.93
C LEU A 128 -21.79 -10.34 6.16
N THR A 129 -22.05 -11.09 5.11
CA THR A 129 -21.99 -12.55 5.19
C THR A 129 -20.54 -12.99 5.37
N GLU A 130 -20.29 -14.17 5.96
CA GLU A 130 -18.90 -14.63 6.16
C GLU A 130 -18.18 -14.84 4.81
N GLU A 131 -18.90 -15.14 3.73
CA GLU A 131 -18.36 -15.19 2.36
C GLU A 131 -17.93 -13.79 1.87
N GLN A 132 -18.73 -12.75 2.15
CA GLN A 132 -18.37 -11.36 1.81
C GLN A 132 -17.15 -10.89 2.59
N LYS A 133 -17.09 -11.21 3.89
CA LYS A 133 -15.95 -10.91 4.76
C LYS A 133 -14.68 -11.63 4.30
N GLY A 134 -14.76 -12.93 3.99
CA GLY A 134 -13.66 -13.69 3.39
C GLY A 134 -13.20 -13.13 2.04
N ALA A 135 -14.13 -12.68 1.19
CA ALA A 135 -13.80 -12.03 -0.08
C ALA A 135 -13.08 -10.68 0.11
N VAL A 136 -13.45 -9.90 1.14
CA VAL A 136 -12.76 -8.66 1.51
C VAL A 136 -11.36 -8.94 2.05
N GLU A 137 -11.20 -9.93 2.94
CA GLU A 137 -9.88 -10.33 3.46
C GLU A 137 -8.96 -10.78 2.31
N ASN A 138 -9.42 -11.66 1.42
CA ASN A 138 -8.64 -12.09 0.25
C ASN A 138 -8.27 -10.91 -0.66
N ALA A 139 -9.19 -9.96 -0.88
CA ALA A 139 -8.91 -8.76 -1.65
C ALA A 139 -7.89 -7.82 -0.95
N GLU A 140 -7.85 -7.76 0.38
CA GLU A 140 -6.79 -7.07 1.13
C GLU A 140 -5.42 -7.74 0.93
N LEU A 141 -5.35 -9.07 0.98
CA LEU A 141 -4.11 -9.82 0.72
C LEU A 141 -3.60 -9.60 -0.71
N GLU A 142 -4.49 -9.65 -1.71
CA GLU A 142 -4.16 -9.30 -3.10
C GLU A 142 -3.65 -7.86 -3.26
N CYS A 143 -4.22 -6.90 -2.52
CA CYS A 143 -3.76 -5.51 -2.51
C CYS A 143 -2.33 -5.40 -1.93
N TYR A 144 -2.03 -6.06 -0.80
CA TYR A 144 -0.65 -6.08 -0.26
C TYR A 144 0.33 -6.73 -1.21
N ASN A 145 -0.04 -7.85 -1.83
CA ASN A 145 0.81 -8.55 -2.79
C ASN A 145 1.05 -7.70 -4.04
N SER A 146 0.05 -6.97 -4.52
CA SER A 146 0.20 -6.03 -5.65
C SER A 146 1.01 -4.78 -5.29
N LEU A 147 0.87 -4.25 -4.08
CA LEU A 147 1.68 -3.15 -3.57
C LEU A 147 3.17 -3.52 -3.47
N ALA A 148 3.48 -4.72 -2.95
CA ALA A 148 4.84 -5.25 -2.93
C ALA A 148 5.42 -5.35 -4.36
N ALA A 149 4.60 -5.75 -5.35
CA ALA A 149 5.00 -5.77 -6.76
C ALA A 149 5.30 -4.37 -7.29
N CYS A 150 4.43 -3.38 -7.04
CA CYS A 150 4.62 -2.00 -7.48
C CYS A 150 5.89 -1.38 -6.89
N LEU A 151 6.14 -1.58 -5.59
CA LEU A 151 7.31 -1.02 -4.89
C LEU A 151 8.63 -1.55 -5.45
N LEU A 152 8.68 -2.83 -5.86
CA LEU A 152 9.84 -3.44 -6.52
C LEU A 152 10.10 -2.91 -7.95
N GLN A 153 9.15 -2.17 -8.55
CA GLN A 153 9.29 -1.52 -9.86
C GLN A 153 9.61 -0.02 -9.76
N MET A 154 9.67 0.55 -8.55
CA MET A 154 10.03 1.96 -8.34
C MET A 154 11.54 2.15 -8.52
N GLU A 155 11.95 3.33 -9.01
CA GLU A 155 13.38 3.68 -9.15
C GLU A 155 14.14 3.62 -7.80
N LEU A 156 13.48 4.07 -6.72
CA LEU A 156 13.96 3.93 -5.35
C LEU A 156 13.07 2.92 -4.61
N VAL A 157 13.52 1.66 -4.57
CA VAL A 157 12.78 0.56 -3.97
C VAL A 157 12.85 0.62 -2.44
N ASN A 158 11.69 0.75 -1.78
CA ASN A 158 11.58 0.65 -0.33
C ASN A 158 11.41 -0.82 0.11
N TYR A 159 12.53 -1.53 0.27
CA TYR A 159 12.53 -2.94 0.66
C TYR A 159 11.93 -3.21 2.05
N GLU A 160 12.00 -2.26 2.98
CA GLU A 160 11.33 -2.35 4.29
C GLU A 160 9.81 -2.47 4.13
N ARG A 161 9.19 -1.64 3.28
CA ARG A 161 7.75 -1.71 2.99
C ARG A 161 7.37 -2.96 2.18
N VAL A 162 8.21 -3.40 1.24
CA VAL A 162 8.00 -4.68 0.52
C VAL A 162 7.95 -5.84 1.52
N LYS A 163 8.94 -5.94 2.41
CA LYS A 163 8.98 -6.93 3.51
C LYS A 163 7.71 -6.86 4.36
N GLU A 164 7.32 -5.67 4.83
CA GLU A 164 6.12 -5.47 5.66
C GLU A 164 4.83 -6.00 4.98
N TYR A 165 4.63 -5.70 3.70
CA TYR A 165 3.45 -6.17 2.96
C TYR A 165 3.50 -7.67 2.67
N CYS A 166 4.65 -8.23 2.30
CA CYS A 166 4.77 -9.68 2.09
C CYS A 166 4.50 -10.47 3.38
N LEU A 167 5.01 -10.02 4.54
CA LEU A 167 4.76 -10.67 5.82
C LEU A 167 3.29 -10.61 6.26
N LYS A 168 2.53 -9.60 5.85
CA LYS A 168 1.07 -9.54 6.07
C LYS A 168 0.34 -10.60 5.26
N VAL A 169 0.74 -10.81 4.01
CA VAL A 169 0.20 -11.90 3.17
C VAL A 169 0.55 -13.26 3.78
N LEU A 170 1.84 -13.50 4.08
CA LEU A 170 2.33 -14.79 4.60
C LEU A 170 1.75 -15.18 5.98
N ARG A 171 1.19 -14.24 6.75
CA ARG A 171 0.48 -14.54 8.00
C ARG A 171 -0.85 -15.28 7.76
N LYS A 172 -1.49 -15.06 6.61
CA LYS A 172 -2.77 -15.68 6.23
C LYS A 172 -2.55 -16.77 5.18
N GLU A 173 -1.72 -16.50 4.18
CA GLU A 173 -1.34 -17.41 3.10
C GLU A 173 0.15 -17.78 3.23
N GLY A 174 0.50 -18.64 4.19
CA GLY A 174 1.89 -19.02 4.46
C GLY A 174 2.65 -19.60 3.26
N GLU A 175 1.92 -20.19 2.32
CA GLU A 175 2.45 -20.79 1.09
C GLU A 175 2.30 -19.89 -0.16
N ASN A 176 2.05 -18.58 -0.02
CA ASN A 176 1.95 -17.71 -1.21
C ASN A 176 3.31 -17.51 -1.89
N PHE A 177 3.56 -18.22 -3.01
CA PHE A 177 4.78 -18.12 -3.82
C PHE A 177 5.27 -16.68 -4.04
N LYS A 178 4.36 -15.79 -4.45
CA LYS A 178 4.70 -14.40 -4.81
C LYS A 178 5.18 -13.64 -3.58
N ALA A 179 4.55 -13.84 -2.42
CA ALA A 179 4.95 -13.21 -1.18
C ALA A 179 6.25 -13.80 -0.61
N LEU A 180 6.46 -15.12 -0.71
CA LEU A 180 7.71 -15.80 -0.33
C LEU A 180 8.90 -15.31 -1.16
N TYR A 181 8.78 -15.29 -2.49
CA TYR A 181 9.85 -14.81 -3.36
C TYR A 181 10.17 -13.33 -3.10
N ARG A 182 9.13 -12.48 -3.01
CA ARG A 182 9.30 -11.03 -2.79
C ARG A 182 9.85 -10.70 -1.40
N SER A 183 9.49 -11.44 -0.35
CA SER A 183 10.10 -11.27 0.97
C SER A 183 11.57 -11.70 0.95
N GLY A 184 11.90 -12.81 0.29
CA GLY A 184 13.27 -13.28 0.08
C GLY A 184 14.15 -12.22 -0.62
N VAL A 185 13.67 -11.64 -1.71
CA VAL A 185 14.33 -10.52 -2.40
C VAL A 185 14.48 -9.30 -1.49
N ALA A 186 13.43 -8.92 -0.74
CA ALA A 186 13.50 -7.78 0.16
C ALA A 186 14.54 -7.98 1.28
N TYR A 187 14.54 -9.14 1.95
CA TYR A 187 15.54 -9.47 2.98
C TYR A 187 16.97 -9.49 2.44
N TYR A 188 17.19 -9.96 1.20
CA TYR A 188 18.50 -9.93 0.55
C TYR A 188 19.03 -8.50 0.40
N HIS A 189 18.19 -7.57 -0.04
CA HIS A 189 18.58 -6.15 -0.21
C HIS A 189 18.68 -5.40 1.13
N LEU A 190 18.00 -5.87 2.17
CA LEU A 190 18.14 -5.37 3.55
C LEU A 190 19.37 -5.96 4.30
N GLY A 191 20.07 -6.94 3.71
CA GLY A 191 21.27 -7.55 4.28
C GLY A 191 21.03 -8.71 5.26
N ASP A 192 19.77 -9.07 5.56
CA ASP A 192 19.44 -10.26 6.35
C ASP A 192 19.44 -11.49 5.46
N PHE A 193 20.64 -11.94 5.12
CA PHE A 193 20.84 -13.04 4.18
C PHE A 193 20.30 -14.38 4.70
N GLN A 194 20.20 -14.58 6.02
CA GLN A 194 19.67 -15.82 6.59
C GLN A 194 18.15 -15.91 6.37
N LYS A 195 17.39 -14.85 6.68
CA LYS A 195 15.95 -14.83 6.36
C LYS A 195 15.70 -14.83 4.86
N ALA A 196 16.52 -14.13 4.08
CA ALA A 196 16.45 -14.15 2.63
C ALA A 196 16.55 -15.59 2.09
N LEU A 197 17.56 -16.35 2.51
CA LEU A 197 17.77 -17.72 2.05
C LEU A 197 16.63 -18.66 2.44
N HIS A 198 16.06 -18.48 3.65
CA HIS A 198 14.89 -19.24 4.09
C HIS A 198 13.68 -19.00 3.17
N TYR A 199 13.23 -17.76 3.01
CA TYR A 199 12.05 -17.45 2.18
C TYR A 199 12.25 -17.82 0.69
N LEU A 200 13.46 -17.63 0.16
CA LEU A 200 13.79 -18.05 -1.20
C LEU A 200 13.71 -19.57 -1.35
N LYS A 201 14.22 -20.35 -0.38
CA LYS A 201 14.12 -21.82 -0.40
C LYS A 201 12.66 -22.30 -0.30
N GLU A 202 11.83 -21.68 0.52
CA GLU A 202 10.39 -21.99 0.56
C GLU A 202 9.70 -21.68 -0.78
N SER A 203 10.01 -20.55 -1.43
CA SER A 203 9.50 -20.28 -2.79
C SER A 203 9.99 -21.29 -3.83
N HIS A 204 11.23 -21.76 -3.70
CA HIS A 204 11.84 -22.74 -4.62
C HIS A 204 11.21 -24.12 -4.52
N LYS A 205 10.75 -24.56 -3.34
CA LYS A 205 9.99 -25.81 -3.20
C LYS A 205 8.73 -25.84 -4.08
N GLN A 206 8.11 -24.68 -4.29
CA GLN A 206 6.89 -24.55 -5.09
C GLN A 206 7.16 -24.38 -6.58
N GLN A 207 8.21 -23.65 -6.95
CA GLN A 207 8.64 -23.44 -8.34
C GLN A 207 10.14 -23.70 -8.50
N PRO A 208 10.57 -24.98 -8.52
CA PRO A 208 11.98 -25.35 -8.55
C PRO A 208 12.67 -24.98 -9.88
N THR A 209 11.91 -24.67 -10.92
CA THR A 209 12.41 -24.25 -12.24
C THR A 209 12.49 -22.73 -12.43
N ASP A 210 12.04 -21.90 -11.47
CA ASP A 210 12.12 -20.45 -11.63
C ASP A 210 13.56 -19.95 -11.53
N THR A 211 14.05 -19.39 -12.63
CA THR A 211 15.43 -18.93 -12.78
C THR A 211 15.77 -17.73 -11.89
N ASN A 212 14.79 -16.90 -11.52
CA ASN A 212 15.00 -15.75 -10.64
C ASN A 212 15.15 -16.21 -9.19
N VAL A 213 14.32 -17.17 -8.75
CA VAL A 213 14.45 -17.81 -7.44
C VAL A 213 15.83 -18.46 -7.31
N ILE A 214 16.24 -19.28 -8.29
CA ILE A 214 17.58 -19.92 -8.31
C ILE A 214 18.70 -18.86 -8.25
N ARG A 215 18.62 -17.82 -9.08
CA ARG A 215 19.60 -16.71 -9.12
C ARG A 215 19.72 -16.02 -7.76
N TYR A 216 18.60 -15.70 -7.11
CA TYR A 216 18.61 -15.05 -5.79
C TYR A 216 19.11 -15.97 -4.67
N ILE A 217 18.84 -17.28 -4.71
CA ILE A 217 19.42 -18.26 -3.78
C ILE A 217 20.95 -18.23 -3.90
N GLN A 218 21.49 -18.38 -5.12
CA GLN A 218 22.94 -18.39 -5.37
C GLN A 218 23.61 -17.10 -4.90
N LEU A 219 23.04 -15.93 -5.23
CA LEU A 219 23.53 -14.63 -4.77
C LEU A 219 23.54 -14.51 -3.24
N THR A 220 22.50 -15.01 -2.57
CA THR A 220 22.37 -15.00 -1.11
C THR A 220 23.41 -15.90 -0.46
N GLU A 221 23.60 -17.13 -0.95
CA GLU A 221 24.64 -18.03 -0.43
C GLU A 221 26.06 -17.49 -0.64
N MET A 222 26.33 -16.84 -1.78
CA MET A 222 27.61 -16.15 -2.03
C MET A 222 27.84 -14.97 -1.07
N LYS A 223 26.79 -14.29 -0.62
CA LYS A 223 26.89 -13.25 0.42
C LYS A 223 27.18 -13.86 1.79
N ILE A 224 26.45 -14.90 2.20
CA ILE A 224 26.67 -15.60 3.48
C ILE A 224 28.11 -16.14 3.56
N ARG A 225 28.58 -16.85 2.53
CA ARG A 225 29.95 -17.39 2.49
C ARG A 225 31.01 -16.29 2.62
N ARG A 226 30.81 -15.13 1.98
CA ARG A 226 31.73 -13.98 2.07
C ARG A 226 31.72 -13.31 3.45
N ASN A 227 30.56 -13.19 4.08
CA ASN A 227 30.46 -12.59 5.42
C ASN A 227 31.15 -13.48 6.47
N ALA A 228 30.86 -14.78 6.46
CA ALA A 228 31.49 -15.74 7.38
C ALA A 228 33.01 -15.87 7.21
N GLN A 229 33.56 -15.52 6.04
CA GLN A 229 35.01 -15.42 5.84
C GLN A 229 35.61 -14.16 6.46
N ARG A 230 34.91 -13.02 6.40
CA ARG A 230 35.35 -11.76 7.03
C ARG A 230 35.36 -11.88 8.55
N GLU A 231 34.27 -12.38 9.12
CA GLU A 231 34.14 -12.62 10.56
C GLU A 231 35.28 -13.50 11.09
N LYS A 232 35.72 -14.53 10.33
CA LYS A 232 36.85 -15.39 10.70
C LYS A 232 38.24 -14.74 10.59
N CYS A 233 38.40 -13.70 9.78
CA CYS A 233 39.64 -12.94 9.66
C CYS A 233 39.69 -11.73 10.62
N GLU A 234 38.55 -11.36 11.22
CA GLU A 234 38.40 -10.23 12.14
C GLU A 234 38.45 -10.64 13.63
N VAL A 235 38.59 -11.95 13.94
CA VAL A 235 38.89 -12.45 15.29
C VAL A 235 40.39 -12.71 15.44
N PRO A 236 41.13 -11.92 16.26
CA PRO A 236 42.54 -12.14 16.56
C PRO A 236 42.79 -13.25 17.60
#